data_AF-M6KJY2-F1
#
_entry.id   AF-M6KJY2-F1
#
_cell.length_a   1.000
_cell.length_b   1.000
_cell.length_c   1.000
_cell.angle_alpha   90.00
_cell.angle_beta   90.00
_cell.angle_gamma   90.00
#
_symmetry.space_group_name_H-M   'P 1'
#
loop_
_entity.id
_entity.type
_entity.pdbx_description
1 polymer ?
#
loop_
_entity_poly.entity_id
_entity_poly.type
_entity_poly.pdbx_seq_one_letter_code
_entity_poly.pdbx_strand_id
1 'polypeptide(L)'
;MALPYVPKTEIEYRLAIQNYLIASGSKLSNFNPGSRIYTWICAIANVLAEGDLRTLNGFDYSIREGIYNALGYPRLPGLKSVGIVRIEHKDNLENIEIPILL
;
A
#
# COMPACT_ATOMS: atom_id res chain seq x y z
N MET A 1 -9.41 -9.05 -25.56
CA MET A 1 -8.31 -8.85 -24.59
C MET A 1 -8.84 -7.87 -23.55
N ALA A 2 -8.92 -8.25 -22.28
CA ALA A 2 -9.35 -7.32 -21.23
C ALA A 2 -8.28 -6.24 -21.05
N LEU A 3 -8.69 -4.97 -20.91
CA LEU A 3 -7.77 -3.88 -20.63
C LEU A 3 -7.18 -4.06 -19.23
N PRO A 4 -5.90 -3.68 -19.01
CA PRO A 4 -5.30 -3.72 -17.69
C PRO A 4 -6.06 -2.81 -16.72
N TYR A 5 -6.10 -3.20 -15.45
CA TYR A 5 -6.72 -2.38 -14.41
C TYR A 5 -5.97 -1.05 -14.27
N VAL A 6 -6.69 0.07 -14.37
CA VAL A 6 -6.13 1.40 -14.19
C VAL A 6 -6.74 2.02 -12.93
N PRO A 7 -5.95 2.23 -11.86
CA PRO A 7 -6.46 2.85 -10.64
C PRO A 7 -6.81 4.31 -10.90
N LYS A 8 -7.93 4.77 -10.33
CA LYS A 8 -8.32 6.17 -10.43
C LYS A 8 -7.67 7.00 -9.32
N THR A 9 -7.38 8.25 -9.64
CA THR A 9 -6.80 9.21 -8.70
C THR A 9 -7.88 9.85 -7.82
N GLU A 10 -7.47 10.44 -6.68
CA GLU A 10 -8.38 11.20 -5.81
C GLU A 10 -9.11 12.30 -6.58
N ILE A 11 -8.42 13.01 -7.47
CA ILE A 11 -8.98 14.12 -8.23
C ILE A 11 -10.12 13.63 -9.13
N GLU A 12 -9.93 12.49 -9.82
CA GLU A 12 -10.96 11.91 -10.67
C GLU A 12 -12.19 11.49 -9.87
N TYR A 13 -12.00 10.87 -8.70
CA TYR A 13 -13.10 10.52 -7.81
C TYR A 13 -13.83 11.76 -7.29
N ARG A 14 -13.09 12.77 -6.82
CA ARG A 14 -13.67 14.02 -6.32
C ARG A 14 -14.52 14.70 -7.40
N LEU A 15 -13.98 14.84 -8.61
CA LEU A 15 -14.69 15.46 -9.73
C LEU A 15 -15.92 14.64 -10.13
N ALA A 16 -15.81 13.32 -10.18
CA ALA A 16 -16.95 12.45 -10.48
C ALA A 16 -18.08 12.60 -9.44
N ILE A 17 -17.74 12.63 -8.16
CA ILE A 17 -18.72 12.82 -7.07
C ILE A 17 -19.36 14.21 -7.15
N GLN A 18 -18.57 15.26 -7.35
CA GLN A 18 -19.08 16.62 -7.49
C GLN A 18 -20.03 16.75 -8.69
N ASN A 19 -19.61 16.25 -9.86
CA ASN A 19 -20.43 16.27 -11.07
C ASN A 19 -21.73 15.49 -10.90
N TYR A 20 -21.67 14.34 -10.24
CA TYR A 20 -22.87 13.55 -9.93
C TYR A 20 -23.84 14.34 -9.03
N LEU A 21 -23.35 14.98 -7.97
CA LEU A 21 -24.19 15.76 -7.05
C LEU A 21 -24.82 17.00 -7.71
N ILE A 22 -24.08 17.64 -8.63
CA ILE A 22 -24.59 18.76 -9.42
C ILE A 22 -25.69 18.25 -10.38
N ALA A 23 -25.42 17.17 -11.12
CA ALA A 23 -26.36 16.59 -12.06
C ALA A 23 -27.63 16.05 -11.39
N SER A 24 -27.53 15.53 -10.17
CA SER A 24 -28.66 15.03 -9.40
C SER A 24 -29.52 16.13 -8.76
N GLY A 25 -29.15 17.41 -8.92
CA GLY A 25 -29.86 18.53 -8.28
C GLY A 25 -29.74 18.52 -6.75
N SER A 26 -28.59 18.06 -6.20
CA SER A 26 -28.39 18.01 -4.76
C SER A 26 -28.48 19.40 -4.12
N LYS A 27 -29.00 19.48 -2.90
CA LYS A 27 -29.00 20.72 -2.08
C LYS A 27 -27.59 21.11 -1.62
N LEU A 28 -26.60 20.24 -1.81
CA LEU A 28 -25.20 20.52 -1.55
C LEU A 28 -24.67 21.44 -2.66
N SER A 29 -24.35 22.69 -2.32
CA SER A 29 -24.03 23.73 -3.30
C SER A 29 -22.62 24.30 -3.18
N ASN A 30 -22.00 24.22 -2.00
CA ASN A 30 -20.67 24.81 -1.77
C ASN A 30 -19.56 23.75 -1.87
N PHE A 31 -19.08 23.49 -3.09
CA PHE A 31 -17.95 22.59 -3.35
C PHE A 31 -16.58 23.29 -3.39
N ASN A 32 -16.48 24.52 -2.89
CA ASN A 32 -15.22 25.24 -2.87
C ASN A 32 -14.28 24.70 -1.77
N PRO A 33 -12.95 24.78 -1.97
CA PRO A 33 -11.97 24.44 -0.94
C PRO A 33 -12.28 25.14 0.39
N GLY A 34 -12.22 24.40 1.50
CA GLY A 34 -12.55 24.89 2.84
C GLY A 34 -14.02 24.74 3.25
N SER A 35 -14.91 24.39 2.32
CA SER A 35 -16.28 23.97 2.66
C SER A 35 -16.29 22.62 3.38
N ARG A 36 -17.21 22.43 4.32
CA ARG A 36 -17.40 21.14 5.00
C ARG A 36 -17.65 20.03 3.98
N ILE A 37 -18.58 20.23 3.03
CA ILE A 37 -18.91 19.18 2.06
C ILE A 37 -17.72 18.87 1.13
N TYR A 38 -16.91 19.87 0.79
CA TYR A 38 -15.68 19.64 0.04
C TYR A 38 -14.74 18.70 0.80
N THR A 39 -14.50 18.97 2.09
CA THR A 39 -13.66 18.11 2.95
C THR A 39 -14.19 16.68 3.03
N TRP A 40 -15.50 16.49 3.16
CA TRP A 40 -16.11 15.16 3.16
C TRP A 40 -15.91 14.42 1.82
N ILE A 41 -16.12 15.11 0.69
CA ILE A 41 -15.91 14.52 -0.63
C ILE A 41 -14.45 14.13 -0.83
N CYS A 42 -13.50 14.99 -0.45
CA CYS A 42 -12.07 14.66 -0.53
C CYS A 42 -11.71 13.46 0.36
N ALA A 43 -12.27 13.35 1.56
CA ALA A 43 -12.03 12.20 2.42
C ALA A 43 -12.53 10.89 1.77
N ILE A 44 -13.72 10.90 1.18
CA ILE A 44 -14.28 9.74 0.47
C ILE A 44 -13.42 9.40 -0.77
N ALA A 45 -13.05 10.41 -1.56
CA ALA A 45 -12.24 10.23 -2.76
C ALA A 45 -10.85 9.67 -2.45
N ASN A 46 -10.23 10.08 -1.34
CA ASN A 46 -8.97 9.51 -0.86
C ASN A 46 -9.08 8.02 -0.55
N VAL A 47 -10.12 7.61 0.20
CA VAL A 47 -10.32 6.19 0.55
C VAL A 47 -10.55 5.35 -0.71
N LEU A 48 -11.31 5.86 -1.68
CA LEU A 48 -11.54 5.17 -2.95
C LEU A 48 -10.26 5.04 -3.78
N ALA A 49 -9.49 6.12 -3.91
CA ALA A 49 -8.21 6.10 -4.63
C ALA A 49 -7.20 5.15 -3.98
N GLU A 50 -7.14 5.11 -2.65
CA GLU A 50 -6.30 4.16 -1.93
C GLU A 50 -6.76 2.71 -2.16
N GLY A 51 -8.07 2.45 -2.14
CA GLY A 51 -8.65 1.15 -2.45
C GLY A 51 -8.28 0.66 -3.84
N ASP A 52 -8.29 1.55 -4.83
CA ASP A 52 -7.88 1.23 -6.20
C ASP A 52 -6.39 0.87 -6.29
N LEU A 53 -5.52 1.63 -5.64
CA LEU A 53 -4.09 1.33 -5.59
C LEU A 53 -3.82 -0.03 -4.92
N ARG A 54 -4.50 -0.33 -3.82
CA ARG A 54 -4.41 -1.63 -3.15
C ARG A 54 -4.87 -2.76 -4.06
N THR A 55 -5.91 -2.54 -4.86
CA THR A 55 -6.42 -3.51 -5.83
C THR A 55 -5.41 -3.79 -6.94
N LEU A 56 -4.79 -2.74 -7.51
CA LEU A 56 -3.71 -2.90 -8.49
C LEU A 56 -2.55 -3.71 -7.92
N ASN A 57 -2.10 -3.37 -6.71
CA ASN A 57 -1.04 -4.11 -6.03
C ASN A 57 -1.42 -5.59 -5.79
N GLY A 58 -2.68 -5.85 -5.47
CA GLY A 58 -3.21 -7.21 -5.33
C GLY A 58 -3.18 -7.99 -6.64
N PHE A 59 -3.48 -7.36 -7.78
CA PHE A 59 -3.34 -7.99 -9.09
C PHE A 59 -1.89 -8.28 -9.44
N ASP A 60 -0.99 -7.31 -9.26
CA ASP A 60 0.44 -7.49 -9.55
C ASP A 60 1.06 -8.60 -8.69
N TYR A 61 0.69 -8.63 -7.41
CA TYR A 61 1.09 -9.70 -6.51
C TYR A 61 0.55 -11.05 -6.98
N SER A 62 -0.74 -11.14 -7.30
CA SER A 62 -1.39 -12.37 -7.73
C SER A 62 -0.83 -12.90 -9.05
N ILE A 63 -0.46 -12.02 -9.99
CA ILE A 63 0.21 -12.40 -11.25
C ILE A 63 1.57 -13.03 -10.95
N ARG A 64 2.36 -12.40 -10.05
CA ARG A 64 3.68 -12.93 -9.65
C ARG A 64 3.57 -14.26 -8.92
N GLU A 65 2.67 -14.40 -7.96
CA GLU A 65 2.46 -15.65 -7.23
C GLU A 65 1.79 -16.73 -8.08
N GLY A 66 0.95 -16.35 -9.05
CA GLY A 66 0.25 -17.28 -9.92
C GLY A 66 1.19 -18.23 -10.66
N ILE A 67 2.36 -17.75 -11.07
CA ILE A 67 3.40 -18.58 -11.72
C ILE A 67 4.00 -19.59 -10.75
N TYR A 68 4.33 -19.18 -9.52
CA TYR A 68 4.87 -20.08 -8.49
C TYR A 68 3.84 -21.16 -8.09
N ASN A 69 2.58 -20.75 -7.91
CA ASN A 69 1.47 -21.67 -7.61
C ASN A 69 1.20 -22.64 -8.76
N ALA A 70 1.20 -22.18 -10.01
CA ALA A 70 0.94 -23.03 -11.18
C ALA A 70 2.06 -24.04 -11.43
N LEU A 71 3.32 -23.67 -11.17
CA LEU A 71 4.49 -24.55 -11.36
C LEU A 71 4.78 -25.44 -10.15
N GLY A 72 4.09 -25.26 -9.02
CA GLY A 72 4.20 -26.12 -7.84
C GLY A 72 5.50 -25.96 -7.03
N TYR A 73 6.20 -24.84 -7.21
CA TYR A 73 7.41 -24.54 -6.43
C TYR A 73 7.13 -23.37 -5.47
N PRO A 74 7.41 -23.53 -4.16
CA PRO A 74 7.34 -22.40 -3.24
C PRO A 74 8.42 -21.37 -3.63
N ARG A 75 8.18 -20.08 -3.33
CA ARG A 75 9.27 -19.11 -3.36
C ARG A 75 10.39 -19.61 -2.46
N LEU A 76 11.62 -19.59 -2.98
CA LEU A 76 12.81 -19.91 -2.20
C LEU A 76 12.76 -19.08 -0.91
N PRO A 77 12.72 -19.72 0.28
CA PRO A 77 12.73 -18.98 1.53
C PRO A 77 14.01 -18.16 1.58
N GLY A 78 13.92 -16.90 1.99
CA GLY A 78 15.10 -16.09 2.24
C GLY A 78 15.96 -16.79 3.30
N LEU A 79 17.08 -17.37 2.88
CA LEU A 79 18.02 -17.98 3.80
C LEU A 79 18.65 -16.84 4.61
N LYS A 80 18.46 -16.84 5.93
CA LYS A 80 19.20 -15.94 6.81
C LYS A 80 20.68 -16.29 6.65
N SER A 81 21.53 -15.27 6.48
CA SER A 81 22.97 -15.47 6.53
C SER A 81 23.34 -15.96 7.93
N VAL A 82 23.83 -17.18 8.04
CA VAL A 82 24.33 -17.73 9.30
C VAL A 82 25.85 -17.71 9.23
N GLY A 83 26.50 -17.09 10.21
CA GLY A 83 27.94 -17.01 10.33
C GLY A 83 28.38 -17.27 11.78
N ILE A 84 29.60 -17.76 11.95
CA ILE A 84 30.20 -17.95 13.28
C ILE A 84 30.99 -16.69 13.61
N VAL A 85 30.63 -16.01 14.70
CA VAL A 85 31.39 -14.88 15.24
C VAL A 85 32.14 -15.38 16.47
N ARG A 86 33.47 -15.26 16.47
CA ARG A 86 34.30 -15.47 17.66
C ARG A 86 34.58 -14.12 18.30
N ILE A 87 34.16 -13.96 19.55
CA ILE A 87 34.46 -12.79 20.38
C ILE A 87 35.56 -13.21 21.35
N GLU A 88 36.74 -12.60 21.24
CA GLU A 88 37.85 -12.83 22.17
C GLU A 88 37.88 -11.70 23.20
N HIS A 89 37.84 -12.05 24.48
CA HIS A 89 37.88 -11.10 25.59
C HIS A 89 38.97 -11.53 26.59
N LYS A 90 39.73 -10.56 27.10
CA LYS A 90 40.99 -10.81 27.81
C LYS A 90 40.84 -10.89 29.33
N ASP A 91 39.83 -10.25 29.92
CA ASP A 91 39.67 -10.10 31.38
C ASP A 91 38.20 -10.31 31.81
N ASN A 92 37.89 -10.72 33.05
CA ASN A 92 36.51 -11.04 33.47
C ASN A 92 35.80 -9.92 34.25
N LEU A 93 36.24 -8.67 34.09
CA LEU A 93 35.84 -7.56 34.98
C LEU A 93 34.79 -6.62 34.39
N GLU A 94 34.48 -6.74 33.10
CA GLU A 94 33.50 -5.90 32.41
C GLU A 94 32.41 -6.74 31.74
N ASN A 95 31.19 -6.20 31.67
CA ASN A 95 30.07 -6.88 31.04
C ASN A 95 30.23 -6.86 29.52
N ILE A 96 30.18 -8.02 28.86
CA ILE A 96 30.33 -8.12 27.40
C ILE A 96 28.96 -7.97 26.74
N GLU A 97 28.74 -6.85 26.04
CA GLU A 97 27.56 -6.66 25.21
C GLU A 97 27.75 -7.35 23.86
N ILE A 98 26.96 -8.39 23.58
CA ILE A 98 26.95 -9.07 22.27
C ILE A 98 26.11 -8.20 21.31
N PRO A 99 26.71 -7.60 20.27
CA PRO A 99 25.96 -6.79 19.33
C PRO A 99 24.98 -7.66 18.53
N ILE A 100 23.73 -7.22 18.44
CA ILE A 100 22.76 -7.81 17.52
C ILE A 100 23.16 -7.36 16.10
N LEU A 101 23.77 -8.26 15.33
CA LEU A 101 24.03 -8.05 13.91
C LEU A 101 22.74 -8.34 13.15
N LEU A 102 21.99 -7.28 12.82
CA LEU A 102 20.80 -7.33 11.94
C LEU A 102 21.20 -7.45 10.47
#